data_AF-A0A965GSB6-F1
#
_entry.id   AF-A0A965GSB6-F1
#
_cell.length_a   1.000
_cell.length_b   1.000
_cell.length_c   1.000
_cell.angle_alpha   90.00
_cell.angle_beta   90.00
_cell.angle_gamma   90.00
#
_symmetry.space_group_name_H-M   'P 1'
#
loop_
_entity.id
_entity.type
_entity.pdbx_description
1 polymer ?
#
loop_
_entity_poly.entity_id
_entity_poly.type
_entity_poly.pdbx_seq_one_letter_code
_entity_poly.pdbx_strand_id
1 'polypeptide(L)'
;MPYFITDKSPDCSGWATIKEDGEVLGCHENKQDAVDHMVAISIAEDMPPGGERNSQANEVIIVDIDGTLLSGSRGIQKNIDYVNLLYPDYYIYIVTGRPASDERETVKQLTDAGVRFNDIQFNEDMSVSTAEYKKQTAADTLTDNPVKLAIDNDADARRAYSSLGIATKDPKTITANETPSIRQVSLDVPVYIRTAARKGLDYYGEGLAGDGLTDGTVREARALARGEITEDKVVRANAWAQRHAVDLEAPKNSDAGNDQFPGAGAVAHYLWGINPLNPQPARAWFANKSEAIKSERAPAPPADQITGSRLLLVQRRLS
;
A
#
# COMPACT_ATOMS: atom_id res chain seq x y z
N MET A 1 -8.96 -5.56 -23.73
CA MET A 1 -8.16 -5.21 -22.53
C MET A 1 -6.76 -5.73 -22.78
N PRO A 2 -5.70 -4.95 -22.55
CA PRO A 2 -4.33 -5.35 -22.87
C PRO A 2 -3.88 -6.57 -22.05
N TYR A 3 -2.92 -7.32 -22.60
CA TYR A 3 -2.29 -8.46 -21.94
C TYR A 3 -1.02 -8.03 -21.22
N PHE A 4 -0.68 -8.70 -20.11
CA PHE A 4 0.48 -8.35 -19.29
C PHE A 4 1.33 -9.56 -18.97
N ILE A 5 2.55 -9.33 -18.46
CA ILE A 5 3.41 -10.37 -17.88
C ILE A 5 3.64 -10.13 -16.38
N THR A 6 3.76 -11.15 -15.55
CA THR A 6 4.06 -10.99 -14.10
C THR A 6 4.91 -12.15 -13.59
N ASP A 7 5.81 -11.92 -12.64
CA ASP A 7 6.55 -12.98 -11.94
C ASP A 7 5.95 -13.33 -10.56
N LYS A 8 4.77 -12.80 -10.22
CA LYS A 8 4.12 -13.02 -8.91
C LYS A 8 2.81 -13.80 -8.97
N SER A 9 2.46 -14.38 -10.12
CA SER A 9 1.27 -15.23 -10.19
C SER A 9 1.43 -16.43 -9.26
N PRO A 10 0.48 -16.71 -8.34
CA PRO A 10 0.57 -17.89 -7.47
C PRO A 10 0.46 -19.20 -8.26
N ASP A 11 -0.04 -19.14 -9.49
CA ASP A 11 -0.25 -20.28 -10.37
C ASP A 11 0.99 -20.59 -11.25
N CYS A 12 2.03 -19.76 -11.21
CA CYS A 12 3.26 -19.96 -11.98
C CYS A 12 4.51 -19.85 -11.09
N SER A 13 5.46 -20.78 -11.25
CA SER A 13 6.75 -20.74 -10.54
C SER A 13 7.79 -19.79 -11.16
N GLY A 14 7.46 -19.17 -12.30
CA GLY A 14 8.28 -18.21 -13.03
C GLY A 14 7.45 -17.01 -13.48
N TRP A 15 7.54 -16.65 -14.76
CA TRP A 15 6.74 -15.59 -15.35
C TRP A 15 5.39 -16.10 -15.83
N ALA A 16 4.37 -15.26 -15.81
CA ALA A 16 3.03 -15.56 -16.28
C ALA A 16 2.61 -14.50 -17.29
N THR A 17 2.02 -14.90 -18.41
CA THR A 17 1.23 -13.99 -19.26
C THR A 17 -0.20 -14.03 -18.75
N ILE A 18 -0.80 -12.86 -18.51
CA ILE A 18 -2.09 -12.74 -17.83
C ILE A 18 -2.99 -11.70 -18.50
N LYS A 19 -4.30 -11.84 -18.29
CA LYS A 19 -5.31 -10.82 -18.59
C LYS A 19 -5.30 -9.71 -17.54
N GLU A 20 -6.05 -8.65 -17.82
CA GLU A 20 -6.30 -7.54 -16.87
C GLU A 20 -7.00 -8.00 -15.58
N ASP A 21 -7.89 -8.97 -15.62
CA ASP A 21 -8.54 -9.53 -14.42
C ASP A 21 -7.63 -10.48 -13.61
N GLY A 22 -6.40 -10.74 -14.11
CA GLY A 22 -5.43 -11.61 -13.46
C GLY A 22 -5.53 -13.07 -13.89
N GLU A 23 -6.44 -13.43 -14.81
CA GLU A 23 -6.51 -14.77 -15.39
C GLU A 23 -5.18 -15.12 -16.09
N VAL A 24 -4.61 -16.27 -15.75
CA VAL A 24 -3.36 -16.75 -16.32
C VAL A 24 -3.60 -17.37 -17.69
N LEU A 25 -2.92 -16.82 -18.70
CA LEU A 25 -2.93 -17.31 -20.08
C LEU A 25 -1.79 -18.27 -20.36
N GLY A 26 -0.67 -18.14 -19.65
CA GLY A 26 0.45 -19.09 -19.75
C GLY A 26 1.55 -18.82 -18.72
N CYS A 27 2.26 -19.87 -18.32
CA CYS A 27 3.44 -19.79 -17.45
C CYS A 27 4.72 -20.03 -18.24
N HIS A 28 5.80 -19.37 -17.83
CA HIS A 28 7.08 -19.29 -18.53
C HIS A 28 8.22 -19.32 -17.51
N GLU A 29 9.34 -19.96 -17.84
CA GLU A 29 10.51 -19.98 -16.94
C GLU A 29 11.23 -18.63 -16.91
N ASN A 30 11.29 -17.95 -18.04
CA ASN A 30 12.00 -16.68 -18.18
C ASN A 30 11.06 -15.56 -18.67
N LYS A 31 11.48 -14.32 -18.40
CA LYS A 31 10.73 -13.11 -18.71
C LYS A 31 10.47 -12.94 -20.20
N GLN A 32 11.47 -13.24 -21.03
CA GLN A 32 11.38 -13.01 -22.47
C GLN A 32 10.31 -13.88 -23.10
N ASP A 33 10.18 -15.13 -22.68
CA ASP A 33 9.13 -16.03 -23.16
C ASP A 33 7.72 -15.53 -22.82
N ALA A 34 7.55 -14.91 -21.64
CA ALA A 34 6.29 -14.28 -21.28
C ALA A 34 6.04 -13.00 -22.10
N VAL A 35 7.07 -12.18 -22.34
CA VAL A 35 6.97 -11.00 -23.23
C VAL A 35 6.54 -11.43 -24.61
N ASP A 36 7.18 -12.45 -25.17
CA ASP A 36 6.92 -12.94 -26.52
C ASP A 36 5.48 -13.48 -26.62
N HIS A 37 4.99 -14.17 -25.58
CA HIS A 37 3.62 -14.64 -25.51
C HIS A 37 2.59 -13.50 -25.42
N MET A 38 2.82 -12.52 -24.54
CA MET A 38 2.00 -11.32 -24.42
C MET A 38 1.91 -10.56 -25.74
N VAL A 39 3.06 -10.29 -26.39
CA VAL A 39 3.12 -9.59 -27.67
C VAL A 39 2.38 -10.35 -28.76
N ALA A 40 2.54 -11.68 -28.81
CA ALA A 40 1.85 -12.51 -29.80
C ALA A 40 0.33 -12.45 -29.66
N ILE A 41 -0.22 -12.54 -28.44
CA ILE A 41 -1.67 -12.45 -28.22
C ILE A 41 -2.16 -11.02 -28.48
N SER A 42 -1.43 -10.01 -28.01
CA SER A 42 -1.75 -8.59 -28.26
C SER A 42 -1.84 -8.27 -29.76
N ILE A 43 -0.90 -8.74 -30.58
CA ILE A 43 -0.95 -8.56 -32.04
C ILE A 43 -2.15 -9.31 -32.64
N ALA A 44 -2.44 -10.53 -32.17
CA ALA A 44 -3.54 -11.33 -32.68
C ALA A 44 -4.92 -10.70 -32.42
N GLU A 45 -5.04 -9.92 -31.35
CA GLU A 45 -6.27 -9.23 -30.98
C GLU A 45 -6.30 -7.74 -31.37
N ASP A 46 -5.33 -7.28 -32.16
CA ASP A 46 -5.18 -5.86 -32.56
C ASP A 46 -5.16 -4.90 -31.35
N MET A 47 -4.48 -5.32 -30.28
CA MET A 47 -4.35 -4.57 -29.03
C MET A 47 -2.88 -4.26 -28.70
N PRO A 48 -2.59 -3.11 -28.06
CA PRO A 48 -1.26 -2.85 -27.51
C PRO A 48 -0.91 -3.85 -26.38
N PRO A 49 0.36 -4.30 -26.26
CA PRO A 49 0.82 -5.05 -25.10
C PRO A 49 0.87 -4.17 -23.86
N GLY A 50 0.37 -4.68 -22.73
CA GLY A 50 0.33 -3.99 -21.45
C GLY A 50 1.65 -3.98 -20.68
N GLY A 51 2.63 -4.77 -21.13
CA GLY A 51 3.96 -4.84 -20.51
C GLY A 51 3.99 -5.68 -19.24
N GLU A 52 4.96 -5.41 -18.37
CA GLU A 52 5.10 -6.12 -17.10
C GLU A 52 4.12 -5.58 -16.05
N ARG A 53 3.17 -6.42 -15.67
CA ARG A 53 2.34 -6.26 -14.48
C ARG A 53 3.20 -6.46 -13.24
N ASN A 54 3.53 -5.37 -12.59
CA ASN A 54 3.94 -5.40 -11.19
C ASN A 54 2.69 -5.70 -10.34
N SER A 55 2.35 -6.97 -10.19
CA SER A 55 1.20 -7.42 -9.37
C SER A 55 1.40 -7.24 -7.86
N GLN A 56 2.44 -6.49 -7.44
CA GLN A 56 2.55 -5.93 -6.09
C GLN A 56 2.36 -4.42 -6.02
N ALA A 57 2.20 -3.72 -7.14
CA ALA A 57 1.76 -2.34 -7.15
C ALA A 57 0.23 -2.25 -6.88
N ASN A 58 -0.25 -2.96 -5.86
CA ASN A 58 -1.59 -2.78 -5.31
C ASN A 58 -1.77 -1.39 -4.72
N GLU A 59 -0.69 -0.62 -4.62
CA GLU A 59 -0.64 0.65 -3.92
C GLU A 59 -0.31 1.76 -4.91
N VAL A 60 -1.25 2.69 -5.07
CA VAL A 60 -1.16 3.77 -6.06
C VAL A 60 -0.51 4.99 -5.43
N ILE A 61 0.39 5.64 -6.20
CA ILE A 61 0.88 6.98 -5.93
C ILE A 61 0.32 7.90 -7.00
N ILE A 62 -0.56 8.81 -6.58
CA ILE A 62 -1.09 9.84 -7.46
C ILE A 62 -0.07 10.97 -7.56
N VAL A 63 0.26 11.39 -8.78
CA VAL A 63 1.26 12.44 -9.01
C VAL A 63 0.71 13.48 -9.99
N ASP A 64 0.75 14.75 -9.58
CA ASP A 64 0.45 15.88 -10.47
C ASP A 64 1.62 16.20 -11.43
N ILE A 65 1.35 16.96 -12.49
CA ILE A 65 2.37 17.44 -13.44
C ILE A 65 2.83 18.86 -13.12
N ASP A 66 1.92 19.83 -13.19
CA ASP A 66 2.27 21.25 -13.36
C ASP A 66 2.67 21.93 -12.05
N GLY A 67 3.97 22.15 -11.89
CA GLY A 67 4.60 22.61 -10.65
C GLY A 67 4.97 21.47 -9.70
N THR A 68 4.70 20.23 -10.11
CA THR A 68 5.03 19.00 -9.38
C THR A 68 6.17 18.24 -10.06
N LEU A 69 5.95 17.72 -11.27
CA LEU A 69 6.99 17.07 -12.08
C LEU A 69 7.65 18.04 -13.07
N LEU A 70 6.87 18.95 -13.62
CA LEU A 70 7.31 19.90 -14.65
C LEU A 70 7.10 21.35 -14.19
N SER A 71 8.00 22.24 -14.60
CA SER A 71 7.81 23.69 -14.55
C SER A 71 7.83 24.20 -15.98
N GLY A 72 6.64 24.37 -16.57
CA GLY A 72 6.49 24.51 -18.01
C GLY A 72 6.96 23.24 -18.72
N SER A 73 7.92 23.36 -19.64
CA SER A 73 8.51 22.21 -20.35
C SER A 73 9.75 21.61 -19.65
N ARG A 74 10.20 22.19 -18.53
CA ARG A 74 11.41 21.75 -17.82
C ARG A 74 11.06 20.79 -16.69
N GLY A 75 11.70 19.63 -16.65
CA GLY A 75 11.61 18.70 -15.52
C GLY A 75 12.17 19.29 -14.22
N ILE A 76 11.46 19.06 -13.11
CA ILE A 76 11.93 19.38 -11.75
C ILE A 76 12.68 18.15 -11.23
N GLN A 77 13.96 18.03 -11.57
CA GLN A 77 14.73 16.78 -11.44
C GLN A 77 14.62 16.11 -10.07
N LYS A 78 14.73 16.86 -8.96
CA LYS A 78 14.61 16.31 -7.61
C LYS A 78 13.27 15.60 -7.33
N ASN A 79 12.19 16.07 -7.95
CA ASN A 79 10.85 15.48 -7.79
C ASN A 79 10.70 14.27 -8.70
N ILE A 80 11.25 14.34 -9.91
CA ILE A 80 11.30 13.23 -10.86
C ILE A 80 12.10 12.07 -10.27
N ASP A 81 13.28 12.33 -9.70
CA ASP A 81 14.11 11.32 -9.05
C ASP A 81 13.35 10.65 -7.90
N TYR A 82 12.68 11.44 -7.06
CA TYR A 82 11.86 10.93 -5.96
C TYR A 82 10.73 10.01 -6.46
N VAL A 83 10.00 10.41 -7.51
CA VAL A 83 8.93 9.59 -8.10
C VAL A 83 9.49 8.34 -8.78
N ASN A 84 10.63 8.45 -9.46
CA ASN A 84 11.29 7.32 -10.11
C ASN A 84 11.81 6.28 -9.09
N LEU A 85 12.13 6.69 -7.86
CA LEU A 85 12.46 5.78 -6.76
C LEU A 85 11.24 5.04 -6.21
N LEU A 86 10.02 5.57 -6.39
CA LEU A 86 8.77 4.90 -6.02
C LEU A 86 8.29 3.90 -7.09
N TYR A 87 8.60 4.16 -8.36
CA TYR A 87 8.15 3.37 -9.50
C TYR A 87 8.39 1.84 -9.40
N PRO A 88 9.49 1.33 -8.82
CA PRO A 88 9.68 -0.11 -8.66
C PRO A 88 8.65 -0.79 -7.76
N ASP A 89 8.11 -0.07 -6.77
CA ASP A 89 7.29 -0.65 -5.69
C ASP A 89 5.81 -0.23 -5.78
N TYR A 90 5.50 0.83 -6.52
CA TYR A 90 4.17 1.44 -6.56
C TYR A 90 3.66 1.68 -7.98
N TYR A 91 2.34 1.76 -8.12
CA TYR A 91 1.70 2.16 -9.38
C TYR A 91 1.69 3.69 -9.44
N ILE A 92 2.53 4.26 -10.28
CA ILE A 92 2.62 5.71 -10.46
C ILE A 92 1.53 6.15 -11.44
N TYR A 93 0.45 6.70 -10.89
CA TYR A 93 -0.69 7.21 -11.65
C TYR A 93 -0.62 8.73 -11.73
N ILE A 94 -0.36 9.26 -12.92
CA ILE A 94 -0.33 10.70 -13.12
C ILE A 94 -1.77 11.20 -13.30
N VAL A 95 -2.20 12.17 -12.49
CA VAL A 95 -3.51 12.81 -12.66
C VAL A 95 -3.29 14.30 -12.87
N THR A 96 -3.64 14.79 -14.07
CA THR A 96 -3.32 16.17 -14.48
C THR A 96 -4.57 17.00 -14.73
N GLY A 97 -4.45 18.30 -14.45
CA GLY A 97 -5.46 19.28 -14.85
C GLY A 97 -5.41 19.66 -16.33
N ARG A 98 -4.41 19.18 -17.08
CA ARG A 98 -4.29 19.42 -18.53
C ARG A 98 -5.44 18.73 -19.28
N PRO A 99 -5.99 19.36 -20.32
CA PRO A 99 -7.02 18.73 -21.15
C PRO A 99 -6.45 17.58 -21.97
N ALA A 100 -7.30 16.62 -22.35
CA ALA A 100 -6.91 15.49 -23.20
C ALA A 100 -6.31 15.91 -24.55
N SER A 101 -6.62 17.12 -25.06
CA SER A 101 -6.00 17.67 -26.28
C SER A 101 -4.48 17.81 -26.19
N ASP A 102 -3.93 17.92 -24.97
CA ASP A 102 -2.51 18.18 -24.72
C ASP A 102 -1.73 16.89 -24.49
N GLU A 103 -2.39 15.73 -24.63
CA GLU A 103 -1.84 14.41 -24.29
C GLU A 103 -0.51 14.14 -24.99
N ARG A 104 -0.48 14.27 -26.31
CA ARG A 104 0.69 13.96 -27.12
C ARG A 104 1.91 14.79 -26.73
N GLU A 105 1.71 16.08 -26.45
CA GLU A 105 2.80 16.97 -26.04
C GLU A 105 3.24 16.66 -24.60
N THR A 106 2.28 16.44 -23.70
CA THR A 106 2.55 16.15 -22.29
C THR A 106 3.33 14.85 -22.11
N VAL A 107 2.93 13.77 -22.79
CA VAL A 107 3.66 12.49 -22.76
C VAL A 107 5.08 12.66 -23.28
N LYS A 108 5.27 13.45 -24.34
CA LYS A 108 6.61 13.76 -24.86
C LYS A 108 7.45 14.51 -23.81
N GLN A 109 6.89 15.53 -23.15
CA GLN A 109 7.61 16.30 -22.12
C GLN A 109 8.01 15.42 -20.93
N LEU A 110 7.12 14.55 -20.45
CA LEU A 110 7.41 13.60 -19.36
C LEU A 110 8.50 12.60 -19.76
N THR A 111 8.44 12.09 -20.99
CA THR A 111 9.44 11.17 -21.55
C THR A 111 10.81 11.83 -21.67
N ASP A 112 10.86 13.04 -22.25
CA ASP A 112 12.09 13.81 -22.40
C ASP A 112 12.71 14.18 -21.04
N ALA A 113 11.88 14.36 -20.01
CA ALA A 113 12.29 14.62 -18.64
C ALA A 113 12.69 13.34 -17.86
N GLY A 114 12.47 12.14 -18.43
CA GLY A 114 12.83 10.87 -17.82
C GLY A 114 11.89 10.42 -16.69
N VAL A 115 10.63 10.86 -16.69
CA VAL A 115 9.62 10.42 -15.71
C VAL A 115 9.20 8.98 -16.01
N ARG A 116 9.24 8.12 -14.99
CA ARG A 116 8.69 6.77 -15.06
C ARG A 116 7.30 6.76 -14.44
N PHE A 117 6.30 6.34 -15.20
CA PHE A 117 4.91 6.25 -14.75
C PHE A 117 4.21 5.06 -15.40
N ASN A 118 3.12 4.60 -14.77
CA ASN A 118 2.35 3.47 -15.26
C ASN A 118 1.19 3.92 -16.13
N ASP A 119 0.50 5.00 -15.73
CA ASP A 119 -0.63 5.55 -16.47
C ASP A 119 -0.81 7.05 -16.20
N ILE A 120 -1.54 7.72 -17.08
CA ILE A 120 -1.82 9.16 -17.03
C ILE A 120 -3.29 9.45 -17.36
N GLN A 121 -3.95 10.17 -16.47
CA GLN A 121 -5.30 10.65 -16.65
C GLN A 121 -5.32 12.16 -16.87
N PHE A 122 -5.86 12.55 -18.03
CA PHE A 122 -6.09 13.94 -18.42
C PHE A 122 -7.48 14.41 -18.00
N ASN A 123 -7.62 15.71 -17.76
CA ASN A 123 -8.90 16.30 -17.43
C ASN A 123 -9.85 16.28 -18.63
N GLU A 124 -10.91 15.48 -18.53
CA GLU A 124 -11.94 15.33 -19.55
C GLU A 124 -13.14 16.27 -19.33
N ASP A 125 -13.30 16.80 -18.11
CA ASP A 125 -14.36 17.74 -17.75
C ASP A 125 -13.78 19.07 -17.26
N MET A 126 -13.56 19.96 -18.21
CA MET A 126 -13.06 21.33 -17.94
C MET A 126 -14.09 22.23 -17.25
N SER A 127 -15.33 21.76 -17.00
CA SER A 127 -16.37 22.53 -16.32
C SER A 127 -16.26 22.51 -14.80
N VAL A 128 -15.59 21.50 -14.24
CA VAL A 128 -15.30 21.40 -12.81
C VAL A 128 -13.89 21.92 -12.50
N SER A 129 -13.67 22.35 -11.27
CA SER A 129 -12.32 22.74 -10.84
C SER A 129 -11.36 21.56 -10.89
N THR A 130 -10.09 21.80 -11.22
CA THR A 130 -9.05 20.75 -11.26
C THR A 130 -8.94 19.97 -9.94
N ALA A 131 -9.11 20.64 -8.79
CA ALA A 131 -9.08 19.98 -7.49
C ALA A 131 -10.26 19.02 -7.29
N GLU A 132 -11.47 19.40 -7.72
CA GLU A 132 -12.65 18.53 -7.66
C GLU A 132 -12.56 17.37 -8.65
N TYR A 133 -12.09 17.63 -9.88
CA TYR A 133 -11.80 16.58 -10.85
C TYR A 133 -10.83 15.54 -10.29
N LYS A 134 -9.67 15.98 -9.80
CA LYS A 134 -8.65 15.13 -9.19
C LYS A 134 -9.18 14.33 -8.00
N LYS A 135 -10.08 14.92 -7.21
CA LYS A 135 -10.74 14.23 -6.10
C LYS A 135 -11.63 13.10 -6.59
N GLN A 136 -12.41 13.32 -7.64
CA GLN A 136 -13.27 12.29 -8.23
C GLN A 136 -12.42 11.14 -8.79
N THR A 137 -11.39 11.45 -9.59
CA THR A 137 -10.43 10.45 -10.09
C THR A 137 -9.79 9.64 -8.96
N ALA A 138 -9.39 10.29 -7.86
CA ALA A 138 -8.83 9.58 -6.71
C ALA A 138 -9.84 8.73 -5.95
N ALA A 139 -11.10 9.19 -5.85
CA ALA A 139 -12.18 8.42 -5.23
C ALA A 139 -12.52 7.17 -6.05
N ASP A 140 -12.53 7.28 -7.38
CA ASP A 140 -12.72 6.15 -8.29
C ASP A 140 -11.52 5.19 -8.19
N THR A 141 -10.29 5.71 -8.16
CA THR A 141 -9.08 4.87 -7.98
C THR A 141 -9.14 4.06 -6.68
N LEU A 142 -9.66 4.67 -5.60
CA LEU A 142 -9.80 4.03 -4.28
C LEU A 142 -10.79 2.87 -4.25
N THR A 143 -11.69 2.72 -5.24
CA THR A 143 -12.63 1.59 -5.26
C THR A 143 -11.89 0.28 -5.48
N ASP A 144 -10.81 0.33 -6.26
CA ASP A 144 -10.11 -0.85 -6.74
C ASP A 144 -8.72 -0.99 -6.12
N ASN A 145 -8.06 0.13 -5.79
CA ASN A 145 -6.67 0.13 -5.32
C ASN A 145 -6.45 1.10 -4.14
N PRO A 146 -5.76 0.70 -3.05
CA PRO A 146 -5.35 1.64 -2.01
C PRO A 146 -4.38 2.71 -2.54
N VAL A 147 -4.75 3.98 -2.42
CA VAL A 147 -3.87 5.13 -2.73
C VAL A 147 -3.05 5.51 -1.50
N LYS A 148 -1.71 5.47 -1.60
CA LYS A 148 -0.80 5.71 -0.46
C LYS A 148 -0.35 7.13 -0.31
N LEU A 149 -0.20 7.83 -1.43
CA LEU A 149 0.27 9.19 -1.44
C LEU A 149 -0.27 9.90 -2.66
N ALA A 150 -0.68 11.15 -2.48
CA ALA A 150 -0.85 12.10 -3.57
C ALA A 150 0.20 13.21 -3.47
N ILE A 151 1.00 13.36 -4.52
CA ILE A 151 2.04 14.39 -4.64
C ILE A 151 1.50 15.47 -5.56
N ASP A 152 1.20 16.65 -5.00
CA ASP A 152 0.57 17.74 -5.73
C ASP A 152 1.02 19.08 -5.15
N ASN A 153 1.42 20.03 -6.00
CA ASN A 153 1.85 21.38 -5.61
C ASN A 153 0.67 22.27 -5.21
N ASP A 154 -0.53 22.00 -5.68
CA ASP A 154 -1.74 22.75 -5.36
C ASP A 154 -2.30 22.37 -3.98
N ALA A 155 -2.52 23.37 -3.14
CA ALA A 155 -3.03 23.15 -1.79
C ALA A 155 -4.51 22.76 -1.79
N ASP A 156 -5.29 23.18 -2.79
CA ASP A 156 -6.69 22.78 -2.94
C ASP A 156 -6.81 21.30 -3.33
N ALA A 157 -6.04 20.85 -4.33
CA ALA A 157 -5.94 19.44 -4.68
C ALA A 157 -5.52 18.58 -3.47
N ARG A 158 -4.48 18.99 -2.72
CA ARG A 158 -4.08 18.26 -1.50
C ARG A 158 -5.17 18.21 -0.43
N ARG A 159 -5.93 19.29 -0.22
CA ARG A 159 -7.10 19.26 0.67
C ARG A 159 -8.15 18.28 0.19
N ALA A 160 -8.38 18.22 -1.11
CA ALA A 160 -9.34 17.32 -1.73
C ALA A 160 -8.95 15.84 -1.53
N TYR A 161 -7.68 15.48 -1.80
CA TYR A 161 -7.15 14.13 -1.51
C TYR A 161 -7.22 13.79 -0.02
N SER A 162 -6.83 14.73 0.86
CA SER A 162 -6.86 14.50 2.31
C SER A 162 -8.28 14.25 2.84
N SER A 163 -9.30 14.84 2.20
CA SER A 163 -10.71 14.59 2.55
C SER A 163 -11.17 13.15 2.27
N LEU A 164 -10.46 12.44 1.39
CA LEU A 164 -10.66 11.02 1.10
C LEU A 164 -9.80 10.10 2.00
N GLY A 165 -9.03 10.66 2.94
CA GLY A 165 -8.10 9.92 3.78
C GLY A 165 -6.76 9.59 3.12
N ILE A 166 -6.47 10.16 1.96
CA ILE A 166 -5.20 9.96 1.24
C ILE A 166 -4.12 10.87 1.84
N ALA A 167 -2.95 10.30 2.17
CA ALA A 167 -1.82 11.10 2.60
C ALA A 167 -1.33 11.99 1.44
N THR A 168 -0.88 13.20 1.75
CA THR A 168 -0.40 14.15 0.71
C THR A 168 1.02 14.62 0.98
N LYS A 169 1.74 14.93 -0.10
CA LYS A 169 3.07 15.55 -0.04
C LYS A 169 3.14 16.74 -0.97
N ASP A 170 3.60 17.87 -0.42
CA ASP A 170 3.91 19.05 -1.24
C ASP A 170 5.28 18.84 -1.90
N PRO A 171 5.39 18.83 -3.24
CA PRO A 171 6.64 18.61 -3.95
C PRO A 171 7.72 19.66 -3.64
N LYS A 172 7.35 20.84 -3.12
CA LYS A 172 8.35 21.84 -2.68
C LYS A 172 9.19 21.34 -1.51
N THR A 173 8.64 20.43 -0.69
CA THR A 173 9.32 19.84 0.47
C THR A 173 10.31 18.73 0.10
N ILE A 174 10.24 18.18 -1.12
CA ILE A 174 11.18 17.17 -1.58
C ILE A 174 12.58 17.80 -1.69
N THR A 175 13.55 17.16 -1.07
CA THR A 175 14.97 17.53 -1.14
C THR A 175 15.72 16.71 -2.17
N ALA A 176 16.84 17.24 -2.68
CA ALA A 176 17.68 16.49 -3.60
C ALA A 176 18.26 15.24 -2.91
N ASN A 177 18.17 14.08 -3.56
CA ASN A 177 18.54 12.76 -3.04
C ASN A 177 17.68 12.26 -1.86
N GLU A 178 16.50 12.86 -1.62
CA GLU A 178 15.55 12.30 -0.67
C GLU A 178 15.11 10.91 -1.11
N THR A 179 15.32 9.92 -0.24
CA THR A 179 14.75 8.59 -0.45
C THR A 179 13.31 8.60 0.06
N PRO A 180 12.32 8.20 -0.76
CA PRO A 180 10.94 8.12 -0.32
C PRO A 180 10.80 7.20 0.90
N SER A 181 10.28 7.74 1.99
CA SER A 181 9.84 6.98 3.16
C SER A 181 8.33 7.03 3.22
N ILE A 182 7.67 6.47 2.20
CA ILE A 182 6.24 6.19 2.27
C ILE A 182 6.13 4.99 3.18
N ARG A 183 5.56 5.16 4.38
CA ARG A 183 5.31 4.04 5.30
C ARG A 183 4.58 2.94 4.52
N GLN A 184 5.26 1.84 4.21
CA GLN A 184 4.70 0.76 3.39
C GLN A 184 3.50 0.12 4.10
N VAL A 185 3.45 0.19 5.44
CA VAL A 185 2.32 -0.27 6.23
C VAL A 185 1.53 0.89 6.85
N SER A 186 0.40 1.27 6.23
CA SER A 186 -0.64 2.03 6.95
C SER A 186 -1.18 1.17 8.11
N LEU A 187 -1.16 1.74 9.31
CA LEU A 187 -1.66 1.14 10.56
C LEU A 187 -2.96 1.79 11.03
N ASP A 188 -3.82 2.21 10.09
CA ASP A 188 -5.14 2.73 10.44
C ASP A 188 -5.96 1.64 11.14
N VAL A 189 -6.14 1.81 12.46
CA VAL A 189 -6.78 0.81 13.31
C VAL A 189 -8.28 0.76 13.01
N PRO A 190 -8.81 -0.36 12.50
CA PRO A 190 -10.23 -0.48 12.15
C PRO A 190 -11.16 -0.24 13.34
N VAL A 191 -12.35 0.31 13.09
CA VAL A 191 -13.38 0.58 14.12
C VAL A 191 -13.62 -0.64 15.01
N TYR A 192 -13.73 -1.85 14.44
CA TYR A 192 -14.02 -3.06 15.22
C TYR A 192 -12.90 -3.42 16.21
N ILE A 193 -11.62 -3.16 15.89
CA ILE A 193 -10.49 -3.34 16.81
C ILE A 193 -10.55 -2.30 17.93
N ARG A 194 -10.84 -1.04 17.60
CA ARG A 194 -10.98 0.06 18.58
C ARG A 194 -12.12 -0.22 19.55
N THR A 195 -13.27 -0.67 19.03
CA THR A 195 -14.44 -1.02 19.83
C THR A 195 -14.19 -2.22 20.72
N ALA A 196 -13.49 -3.25 20.22
CA ALA A 196 -13.09 -4.40 21.03
C ALA A 196 -12.18 -3.96 22.20
N ALA A 197 -11.19 -3.10 21.93
CA ALA A 197 -10.30 -2.58 22.96
C ALA A 197 -11.04 -1.76 24.04
N ARG A 198 -12.00 -0.92 23.65
CA ARG A 198 -12.86 -0.18 24.60
C ARG A 198 -13.65 -1.14 25.50
N LYS A 199 -14.32 -2.12 24.90
CA LYS A 199 -15.09 -3.13 25.66
C LYS A 199 -14.22 -3.93 26.62
N GLY A 200 -12.98 -4.24 26.23
CA GLY A 200 -12.01 -4.90 27.11
C GLY A 200 -11.59 -4.02 28.29
N LEU A 201 -11.43 -2.72 28.07
CA LEU A 201 -11.13 -1.75 29.13
C LEU A 201 -12.30 -1.57 30.09
N ASP A 202 -13.53 -1.64 29.60
CA ASP A 202 -14.74 -1.60 30.45
C ASP A 202 -14.76 -2.83 31.39
N TYR A 203 -14.61 -4.04 30.85
CA TYR A 203 -14.52 -5.27 31.66
C TYR A 203 -13.32 -5.29 32.61
N TYR A 204 -12.19 -4.71 32.20
CA TYR A 204 -11.05 -4.52 33.09
C TYR A 204 -11.40 -3.60 34.27
N GLY A 205 -12.12 -2.50 34.03
CA GLY A 205 -12.60 -1.59 35.06
C GLY A 205 -13.58 -2.24 36.05
N GLU A 206 -14.31 -3.26 35.60
CA GLU A 206 -15.20 -4.10 36.43
C GLU A 206 -14.45 -5.19 37.22
N GLY A 207 -13.13 -5.35 37.02
CA GLY A 207 -12.32 -6.36 37.72
C GLY A 207 -12.45 -7.77 37.15
N LEU A 208 -12.91 -7.92 35.90
CA LEU A 208 -13.13 -9.23 35.25
C LEU A 208 -11.88 -9.78 34.52
N ALA A 209 -10.78 -9.02 34.54
CA ALA A 209 -9.52 -9.46 33.96
C ALA A 209 -8.85 -10.54 34.83
N GLY A 210 -8.13 -11.47 34.20
CA GLY A 210 -7.35 -12.47 34.93
C GLY A 210 -6.05 -11.93 35.51
N ASP A 211 -5.52 -12.64 36.52
CA ASP A 211 -4.31 -12.26 37.29
C ASP A 211 -3.03 -12.09 36.45
N GLY A 212 -2.99 -12.66 35.24
CA GLY A 212 -1.85 -12.56 34.33
C GLY A 212 -1.80 -11.26 33.52
N LEU A 213 -2.75 -10.33 33.70
CA LEU A 213 -2.78 -9.07 32.97
C LEU A 213 -1.69 -8.11 33.47
N THR A 214 -1.00 -7.44 32.53
CA THR A 214 0.03 -6.45 32.85
C THR A 214 -0.47 -5.03 32.57
N ASP A 215 0.10 -4.04 33.28
CA ASP A 215 -0.13 -2.61 33.00
C ASP A 215 0.21 -2.22 31.55
N GLY A 216 1.16 -2.94 30.94
CA GLY A 216 1.51 -2.78 29.53
C GLY A 216 0.34 -3.09 28.61
N THR A 217 -0.38 -4.20 28.85
CA THR A 217 -1.56 -4.59 28.06
C THR A 217 -2.65 -3.54 28.16
N VAL A 218 -2.92 -3.00 29.37
CA VAL A 218 -3.95 -1.97 29.58
C VAL A 218 -3.58 -0.67 28.87
N ARG A 219 -2.31 -0.24 28.95
CA ARG A 219 -1.82 0.95 28.22
C ARG A 219 -2.00 0.81 26.72
N GLU A 220 -1.65 -0.34 26.16
CA GLU A 220 -1.77 -0.60 24.72
C GLU A 220 -3.24 -0.72 24.28
N ALA A 221 -4.11 -1.30 25.11
CA ALA A 221 -5.55 -1.32 24.86
C ALA A 221 -6.13 0.11 24.82
N ARG A 222 -5.67 1.03 25.67
CA ARG A 222 -6.06 2.45 25.62
C ARG A 222 -5.59 3.13 24.34
N ALA A 223 -4.40 2.81 23.85
CA ALA A 223 -3.90 3.31 22.57
C ALA A 223 -4.77 2.79 21.40
N LEU A 224 -5.04 1.47 21.37
CA LEU A 224 -5.94 0.85 20.39
C LEU A 224 -7.32 1.51 20.39
N ALA A 225 -7.88 1.77 21.57
CA ALA A 225 -9.17 2.45 21.72
C ALA A 225 -9.19 3.88 21.11
N ARG A 226 -8.04 4.56 21.04
CA ARG A 226 -7.88 5.86 20.35
C ARG A 226 -7.55 5.74 18.87
N GLY A 227 -7.31 4.52 18.37
CA GLY A 227 -6.88 4.26 17.01
C GLY A 227 -5.37 4.34 16.79
N GLU A 228 -4.59 4.24 17.87
CA GLU A 228 -3.13 4.25 17.84
C GLU A 228 -2.60 2.81 18.01
N ILE A 229 -1.67 2.40 17.15
CA ILE A 229 -0.98 1.12 17.26
C ILE A 229 0.46 1.22 16.74
N THR A 230 1.38 0.47 17.35
CA THR A 230 2.75 0.32 16.87
C THR A 230 2.90 -0.94 16.03
N GLU A 231 3.88 -0.97 15.12
CA GLU A 231 4.21 -2.18 14.35
C GLU A 231 4.56 -3.37 15.24
N ASP A 232 5.33 -3.13 16.31
CA ASP A 232 5.63 -4.14 17.33
C ASP A 232 4.35 -4.74 17.92
N LYS A 233 3.36 -3.89 18.26
CA LYS A 233 2.09 -4.35 18.79
C LYS A 233 1.31 -5.17 17.77
N VAL A 234 1.33 -4.82 16.48
CA VAL A 234 0.70 -5.63 15.41
C VAL A 234 1.29 -7.04 15.36
N VAL A 235 2.63 -7.13 15.30
CA VAL A 235 3.34 -8.42 15.23
C VAL A 235 3.06 -9.26 16.49
N ARG A 236 3.13 -8.64 17.68
CA ARG A 236 2.81 -9.32 18.94
C ARG A 236 1.35 -9.72 19.04
N ALA A 237 0.41 -8.89 18.57
CA ALA A 237 -1.02 -9.18 18.59
C ALA A 237 -1.37 -10.38 17.70
N ASN A 238 -0.81 -10.45 16.49
CA ASN A 238 -0.96 -11.61 15.62
C ASN A 238 -0.44 -12.88 16.30
N ALA A 239 0.79 -12.85 16.81
CA ALA A 239 1.41 -14.01 17.47
C ALA A 239 0.64 -14.43 18.75
N TRP A 240 0.15 -13.47 19.53
CA TRP A 240 -0.65 -13.73 20.73
C TRP A 240 -1.98 -14.39 20.35
N ALA A 241 -2.67 -13.87 19.32
CA ALA A 241 -3.97 -14.38 18.88
C ALA A 241 -3.93 -15.84 18.43
N GLN A 242 -2.84 -16.26 17.77
CA GLN A 242 -2.64 -17.66 17.37
C GLN A 242 -2.44 -18.58 18.59
N ARG A 243 -1.63 -18.16 19.56
CA ARG A 243 -1.38 -18.96 20.79
C ARG A 243 -2.61 -19.09 21.68
N HIS A 244 -3.49 -18.09 21.68
CA HIS A 244 -4.66 -18.01 22.56
C HIS A 244 -5.96 -18.36 21.83
N ALA A 245 -5.88 -18.95 20.63
CA ALA A 245 -7.07 -19.38 19.90
C ALA A 245 -7.91 -20.40 20.70
N VAL A 246 -7.23 -21.29 21.44
CA VAL A 246 -7.84 -22.31 22.30
C VAL A 246 -8.69 -21.73 23.43
N ASP A 247 -8.41 -20.50 23.90
CA ASP A 247 -9.19 -19.86 24.96
C ASP A 247 -10.66 -19.68 24.55
N LEU A 248 -10.92 -19.53 23.25
CA LEU A 248 -12.26 -19.33 22.69
C LEU A 248 -13.04 -20.63 22.49
N GLU A 249 -12.45 -21.79 22.77
CA GLU A 249 -13.19 -23.07 22.82
C GLU A 249 -14.06 -23.17 24.08
N ALA A 250 -13.73 -22.42 25.14
CA ALA A 250 -14.53 -22.36 26.36
C ALA A 250 -15.73 -21.40 26.21
N PRO A 251 -16.98 -21.84 26.46
CA PRO A 251 -18.17 -20.99 26.28
C PRO A 251 -18.13 -19.66 27.04
N LYS A 252 -17.61 -19.65 28.27
CA LYS A 252 -17.42 -18.41 29.06
C LYS A 252 -16.58 -17.35 28.35
N ASN A 253 -15.77 -17.73 27.36
CA ASN A 253 -14.93 -16.82 26.59
C ASN A 253 -15.48 -16.52 25.19
N SER A 254 -16.46 -17.25 24.67
CA SER A 254 -16.89 -17.16 23.26
C SER A 254 -18.41 -17.13 23.04
N ASP A 255 -19.20 -17.31 24.09
CA ASP A 255 -20.66 -17.27 24.06
C ASP A 255 -21.17 -16.16 24.99
N ALA A 256 -21.80 -15.14 24.42
CA ALA A 256 -22.37 -14.01 25.16
C ALA A 256 -23.59 -14.39 26.02
N GLY A 257 -24.22 -15.54 25.74
CA GLY A 257 -25.33 -16.08 26.53
C GLY A 257 -24.89 -16.92 27.72
N ASN A 258 -23.60 -17.21 27.85
CA ASN A 258 -23.06 -17.97 28.97
C ASN A 258 -23.11 -17.13 30.26
N ASP A 259 -23.54 -17.75 31.35
CA ASP A 259 -23.67 -17.12 32.69
C ASP A 259 -22.34 -16.68 33.31
N GLN A 260 -21.23 -17.24 32.84
CA GLN A 260 -19.87 -16.87 33.24
C GLN A 260 -19.18 -15.95 32.22
N PHE A 261 -19.91 -15.43 31.23
CA PHE A 261 -19.37 -14.47 30.27
C PHE A 261 -19.36 -13.05 30.87
N PRO A 262 -18.29 -12.27 30.66
CA PRO A 262 -17.03 -12.65 30.04
C PRO A 262 -16.10 -13.37 31.02
N GLY A 263 -15.56 -14.51 30.61
CA GLY A 263 -14.41 -15.11 31.27
C GLY A 263 -13.13 -14.30 31.01
N ALA A 264 -12.10 -14.52 31.83
CA ALA A 264 -10.82 -13.81 31.71
C ALA A 264 -10.18 -13.91 30.31
N GLY A 265 -10.40 -15.01 29.58
CA GLY A 265 -9.91 -15.18 28.21
C GLY A 265 -10.64 -14.28 27.20
N ALA A 266 -11.94 -14.05 27.37
CA ALA A 266 -12.69 -13.07 26.59
C ALA A 266 -12.17 -11.65 26.85
N VAL A 267 -11.98 -11.28 28.12
CA VAL A 267 -11.47 -9.95 28.49
C VAL A 267 -10.09 -9.71 27.88
N ALA A 268 -9.20 -10.70 27.94
CA ALA A 268 -7.90 -10.63 27.29
C ALA A 268 -8.03 -10.39 25.78
N HIS A 269 -8.85 -11.18 25.06
CA HIS A 269 -9.05 -10.99 23.63
C HIS A 269 -9.52 -9.57 23.30
N TYR A 270 -10.50 -9.06 24.03
CA TYR A 270 -10.99 -7.69 23.85
C TYR A 270 -9.86 -6.66 24.05
N LEU A 271 -9.05 -6.77 25.11
CA LEU A 271 -7.92 -5.86 25.37
C LEU A 271 -6.84 -5.90 24.28
N TRP A 272 -6.69 -7.03 23.60
CA TRP A 272 -5.82 -7.16 22.41
C TRP A 272 -6.47 -6.66 21.12
N GLY A 273 -7.70 -6.13 21.18
CA GLY A 273 -8.43 -5.60 20.03
C GLY A 273 -9.19 -6.65 19.23
N ILE A 274 -9.38 -7.86 19.78
CA ILE A 274 -10.03 -8.98 19.10
C ILE A 274 -11.37 -9.24 19.78
N ASN A 275 -12.48 -9.10 19.06
CA ASN A 275 -13.78 -9.48 19.60
C ASN A 275 -13.85 -11.01 19.72
N PRO A 276 -13.92 -11.60 20.93
CA PRO A 276 -13.97 -13.05 21.08
C PRO A 276 -15.24 -13.71 20.51
N LEU A 277 -16.33 -12.95 20.36
CA LEU A 277 -17.58 -13.41 19.73
C LEU A 277 -17.51 -13.41 18.19
N ASN A 278 -16.55 -12.66 17.62
CA ASN A 278 -16.29 -12.62 16.19
C ASN A 278 -14.82 -12.26 15.95
N PRO A 279 -13.89 -13.21 16.18
CA PRO A 279 -12.45 -12.90 16.26
C PRO A 279 -11.78 -12.75 14.90
N GLN A 280 -12.36 -13.33 13.84
CA GLN A 280 -11.69 -13.46 12.54
C GLN A 280 -11.34 -12.13 11.86
N PRO A 281 -12.18 -11.09 11.85
CA PRO A 281 -11.83 -9.81 11.21
C PRO A 281 -10.55 -9.18 11.78
N ALA A 282 -10.41 -9.15 13.11
CA ALA A 282 -9.22 -8.62 13.76
C ALA A 282 -7.99 -9.51 13.54
N ARG A 283 -8.16 -10.84 13.61
CA ARG A 283 -7.07 -11.79 13.35
C ARG A 283 -6.53 -11.66 11.93
N ALA A 284 -7.40 -11.59 10.92
CA ALA A 284 -7.01 -11.37 9.54
C ALA A 284 -6.26 -10.05 9.34
N TRP A 285 -6.76 -8.96 9.95
CA TRP A 285 -6.07 -7.67 9.89
C TRP A 285 -4.67 -7.73 10.53
N PHE A 286 -4.53 -8.32 11.71
CA PHE A 286 -3.23 -8.47 12.37
C PHE A 286 -2.28 -9.39 11.60
N ALA A 287 -2.78 -10.46 10.99
CA ALA A 287 -1.99 -11.36 10.14
C ALA A 287 -1.43 -10.62 8.93
N ASN A 288 -2.30 -10.00 8.13
CA ASN A 288 -1.92 -9.27 6.92
C ASN A 288 -0.93 -8.14 7.24
N LYS A 289 -1.20 -7.34 8.28
CA LYS A 289 -0.30 -6.24 8.66
C LYS A 289 1.01 -6.75 9.25
N SER A 290 0.99 -7.84 10.03
CA SER A 290 2.22 -8.47 10.53
C SER A 290 3.08 -9.03 9.40
N GLU A 291 2.49 -9.56 8.33
CA GLU A 291 3.24 -10.06 7.18
C GLU A 291 3.85 -8.90 6.39
N ALA A 292 3.07 -7.84 6.13
CA ALA A 292 3.58 -6.63 5.49
C ALA A 292 4.77 -6.02 6.25
N ILE A 293 4.65 -5.87 7.58
CA ILE A 293 5.76 -5.36 8.44
C ILE A 293 6.99 -6.27 8.37
N LYS A 294 6.80 -7.60 8.36
CA LYS A 294 7.93 -8.54 8.29
C LYS A 294 8.59 -8.53 6.92
N SER A 295 7.81 -8.38 5.86
CA SER A 295 8.30 -8.29 4.48
C SER A 295 9.11 -7.02 4.27
N GLU A 296 8.65 -5.87 4.78
CA GLU A 296 9.40 -4.61 4.76
C GLU A 296 10.73 -4.69 5.53
N ARG A 297 10.76 -5.45 6.62
CA ARG A 297 11.98 -5.64 7.44
C ARG A 297 12.92 -6.73 6.93
N ALA A 298 12.52 -7.50 5.91
CA ALA A 298 13.36 -8.54 5.36
C ALA A 298 14.52 -7.90 4.56
N PRO A 299 15.77 -8.34 4.76
CA PRO A 299 16.86 -7.89 3.90
C PRO A 299 16.58 -8.29 2.46
N ALA A 300 16.96 -7.43 1.51
CA ALA A 300 16.84 -7.73 0.09
C ALA A 300 17.45 -9.10 -0.25
N PRO A 301 16.92 -9.82 -1.26
CA PRO A 301 17.48 -11.09 -1.71
C PRO A 301 18.99 -10.96 -1.96
N PRO A 302 19.80 -12.01 -1.72
CA PRO A 302 21.25 -11.95 -1.89
C PRO A 302 21.72 -11.46 -3.27
N ALA A 303 20.89 -11.61 -4.30
CA ALA A 303 21.14 -11.12 -5.65
C ALA A 303 21.10 -9.57 -5.76
N ASP A 304 20.34 -8.92 -4.88
CA ASP A 304 20.08 -7.48 -4.87
C ASP A 304 20.88 -6.75 -3.77
N GLN A 305 21.54 -7.51 -2.89
CA GLN A 305 22.47 -6.95 -1.93
C GLN A 305 23.73 -6.48 -2.67
N ILE A 306 23.88 -5.15 -2.82
CA ILE A 306 25.12 -4.54 -3.29
C ILE A 306 26.23 -4.88 -2.29
N THR A 307 27.03 -5.90 -2.62
CA THR A 307 28.29 -6.16 -1.91
C THR A 307 29.20 -4.95 -2.14
N GLY A 308 29.45 -4.21 -1.05
CA GLY A 308 30.20 -2.96 -1.02
C GLY A 308 31.69 -3.09 -1.36
N SER A 309 32.06 -3.75 -2.46
CA SER A 309 33.44 -3.93 -2.89
C SER A 309 33.70 -3.64 -4.37
N ARG A 310 32.72 -3.11 -5.13
CA ARG A 310 32.93 -2.74 -6.54
C ARG A 310 33.02 -1.25 -6.85
N LEU A 311 32.83 -0.37 -5.86
CA LEU A 311 32.91 1.08 -6.06
C LEU A 311 34.34 1.64 -6.05
N LEU A 312 35.36 0.86 -5.66
CA LEU A 312 36.74 1.33 -5.48
C LEU A 312 37.70 1.06 -6.66
N LEU A 313 37.27 0.33 -7.71
CA LEU A 313 38.16 -0.07 -8.81
C LEU A 313 38.07 0.81 -10.07
N VAL A 314 37.09 1.73 -10.16
CA VAL A 314 36.93 2.60 -11.33
C VAL A 314 37.65 3.95 -11.18
N GLN A 315 37.96 4.39 -9.94
CA GLN A 315 38.65 5.67 -9.70
C GLN A 315 40.19 5.64 -9.83
N ARG A 316 40.81 4.52 -10.20
CA ARG A 316 42.29 4.41 -10.37
C ARG A 316 42.79 4.30 -11.82
N ARG A 317 41.95 4.55 -12.82
CA ARG A 317 42.37 4.57 -14.24
C ARG A 317 42.29 5.94 -14.92
N LEU A 318 42.16 7.00 -14.13
CA LEU A 318 42.31 8.39 -14.60
C LEU A 318 43.24 9.12 -13.63
N SER A 319 44.53 8.79 -13.69
CA SER A 319 45.64 9.56 -13.12
C SER A 319 46.88 9.26 -13.93
#